data_AF-A0A511QL31-F1
#
_entry.id   AF-A0A511QL31-F1
#
_cell.length_a   1.000
_cell.length_b   1.000
_cell.length_c   1.000
_cell.angle_alpha   90.00
_cell.angle_beta   90.00
_cell.angle_gamma   90.00
#
_symmetry.space_group_name_H-M   'P 1'
#
loop_
_entity.id
_entity.type
_entity.pdbx_description
1 polymer ?
#
loop_
_entity_poly.entity_id
_entity_poly.type
_entity_poly.pdbx_seq_one_letter_code
_entity_poly.pdbx_strand_id
1 'polypeptide(L)'
;MGNFEQKGDINHILVAAARLAPHQVKWVKLSKTQLKVLDSIKQGEEVTAQLIAERCDLSPSWASSLLKRLNEKYYLKRWLLSKKGGGVEFVYCITYLNDM
;
A
#
# COMPACT_ATOMS: atom_id res chain seq x y z
N MET A 1 29.74 -3.45 5.62
CA MET A 1 29.04 -2.41 6.39
C MET A 1 27.93 -1.86 5.51
N GLY A 2 26.67 -2.17 5.83
CA GLY A 2 25.53 -1.79 5.00
C GLY A 2 25.21 -0.30 5.18
N ASN A 3 25.13 0.43 4.07
CA ASN A 3 24.62 1.79 4.03
C ASN A 3 23.14 1.77 4.44
N PHE A 4 22.85 2.06 5.70
CA PHE A 4 21.52 2.52 6.09
C PHE A 4 21.41 3.94 5.57
N GLU A 5 20.66 4.12 4.48
CA GLU A 5 20.28 5.44 3.99
C GLU A 5 19.80 6.30 5.16
N GLN A 6 20.44 7.46 5.35
CA GLN A 6 20.01 8.43 6.35
C GLN A 6 18.58 8.84 6.00
N LYS A 7 17.61 8.37 6.79
CA LYS A 7 16.25 8.94 6.80
C LYS A 7 16.42 10.42 7.12
N GLY A 8 16.31 11.28 6.13
CA GLY A 8 16.38 12.73 6.32
C GLY A 8 15.46 13.15 7.47
N ASP A 9 15.91 14.11 8.27
CA ASP A 9 15.17 14.59 9.42
C ASP A 9 13.74 14.99 9.01
N ILE A 10 12.76 14.32 9.61
CA ILE A 10 11.35 14.64 9.39
C ILE A 10 11.10 16.04 9.94
N ASN A 11 10.50 16.91 9.13
CA ASN A 11 10.23 18.30 9.51
C ASN A 11 9.56 18.38 10.89
N HIS A 12 10.15 19.15 11.81
CA HIS A 12 9.67 19.31 13.17
C HIS A 12 8.20 19.77 13.26
N ILE A 13 7.72 20.54 12.27
CA ILE A 13 6.32 20.97 12.18
C ILE A 13 5.38 19.79 11.94
N LEU A 14 5.77 18.85 11.07
CA LEU A 14 4.99 17.62 10.82
C LEU A 14 4.93 16.74 12.07
N VAL A 15 6.05 16.63 12.79
CA VAL A 15 6.11 15.88 14.05
C VAL A 15 5.21 16.54 15.11
N ALA A 16 5.25 17.86 15.24
CA ALA A 16 4.40 18.60 16.17
C ALA A 16 2.91 18.44 15.82
N ALA A 17 2.54 18.58 14.54
CA ALA A 17 1.17 18.39 14.07
C ALA A 17 0.66 16.96 14.34
N ALA A 18 1.48 15.93 14.06
CA ALA A 18 1.14 14.55 14.34
C ALA A 18 0.88 14.28 15.83
N ARG A 19 1.62 14.95 16.72
CA ARG A 19 1.43 14.86 18.17
C ARG A 19 0.12 15.50 18.65
N LEU A 20 -0.40 16.50 17.94
CA LEU A 20 -1.68 17.13 18.26
C LEU A 20 -2.88 16.23 17.92
N ALA A 21 -2.75 15.34 16.94
CA ALA A 21 -3.84 14.47 16.47
C ALA A 21 -3.43 12.99 16.36
N PRO A 22 -2.99 12.34 17.47
CA PRO A 22 -2.45 10.97 17.42
C PRO A 22 -3.48 9.94 16.95
N HIS A 23 -4.76 10.20 17.16
CA HIS A 23 -5.85 9.34 16.68
C HIS A 23 -5.98 9.39 15.14
N GLN A 24 -5.82 10.56 14.52
CA GLN A 24 -5.79 10.70 13.05
C GLN A 24 -4.55 10.01 12.47
N VAL A 25 -3.40 10.18 13.11
CA VAL A 25 -2.16 9.49 12.71
C VAL A 25 -2.34 7.98 12.76
N LYS A 26 -3.03 7.45 13.78
CA LYS A 26 -3.32 6.01 13.88
C LYS A 26 -4.16 5.50 12.70
N TRP A 27 -5.05 6.31 12.14
CA TRP A 27 -5.88 5.92 11.00
C TRP A 27 -5.06 5.75 9.72
N VAL A 28 -4.08 6.65 9.49
CA VAL A 28 -3.22 6.57 8.30
C VAL A 28 -2.03 5.63 8.48
N LYS A 29 -1.64 5.32 9.73
CA LYS A 29 -0.52 4.42 10.05
C LYS A 29 -0.74 3.02 9.46
N LEU A 30 0.30 2.54 8.78
CA LEU A 30 0.33 1.21 8.20
C LEU A 30 0.95 0.20 9.15
N SER A 31 0.45 -1.04 9.11
CA SER A 31 1.10 -2.16 9.78
C SER A 31 2.38 -2.58 9.04
N LYS A 32 3.26 -3.34 9.70
CA LYS A 32 4.47 -3.88 9.06
C LYS A 32 4.17 -4.67 7.79
N THR A 33 3.12 -5.48 7.81
CA THR A 33 2.71 -6.28 6.64
C THR A 33 2.17 -5.39 5.52
N GLN A 34 1.43 -4.32 5.85
CA GLN A 34 0.96 -3.36 4.85
C GLN A 34 2.12 -2.63 4.17
N LEU A 35 3.16 -2.25 4.93
CA LEU A 35 4.39 -1.67 4.38
C LEU A 35 5.10 -2.67 3.47
N LYS A 36 5.30 -3.92 3.93
CA LYS A 36 5.91 -4.99 3.10
C LYS A 36 5.18 -5.17 1.76
N VAL A 37 3.84 -5.16 1.78
CA VAL A 37 3.04 -5.25 0.56
C VAL A 37 3.28 -4.05 -0.35
N LEU A 38 3.27 -2.82 0.16
CA LEU A 38 3.56 -1.63 -0.65
C LEU A 38 4.98 -1.66 -1.24
N ASP A 39 5.98 -2.02 -0.44
CA ASP A 39 7.38 -2.11 -0.88
C ASP A 39 7.59 -3.18 -1.98
N SER A 40 6.68 -4.17 -2.07
CA SER A 40 6.71 -5.21 -3.10
C SER A 40 6.12 -4.80 -4.45
N ILE A 41 5.48 -3.63 -4.53
CA ILE A 41 4.85 -3.09 -5.74
C ILE A 41 5.78 -2.04 -6.34
N LYS A 42 6.19 -2.24 -7.59
CA LYS A 42 7.03 -1.28 -8.30
C LYS A 42 6.21 -0.08 -8.77
N GLN A 43 6.89 1.04 -8.99
CA GLN A 43 6.26 2.22 -9.59
C GLN A 43 5.71 1.90 -10.99
N GLY A 44 4.46 2.28 -11.26
CA GLY A 44 3.75 2.00 -12.51
C GLY A 44 3.28 0.56 -12.66
N GLU A 45 3.52 -0.30 -11.66
CA GLU A 45 3.14 -1.70 -11.73
C GLU A 45 1.69 -1.93 -11.32
N GLU A 46 1.01 -2.75 -12.12
CA GLU A 46 -0.30 -3.29 -11.80
C GLU A 46 -0.16 -4.67 -11.16
N VAL A 47 -0.79 -4.86 -10.00
CA VAL A 47 -0.71 -6.11 -9.24
C VAL A 47 -2.08 -6.67 -8.91
N THR A 48 -2.14 -8.00 -8.82
CA THR A 48 -3.31 -8.73 -8.33
C THR A 48 -3.05 -9.30 -6.93
N ALA A 49 -4.09 -9.73 -6.23
CA ALA A 49 -3.95 -10.40 -4.94
C ALA A 49 -3.10 -11.67 -5.02
N GLN A 50 -3.18 -12.40 -6.13
CA GLN A 50 -2.40 -13.62 -6.36
C GLN A 50 -0.89 -13.32 -6.47
N LEU A 51 -0.53 -12.29 -7.25
CA LEU A 51 0.87 -11.88 -7.40
C LEU A 51 1.48 -11.41 -6.07
N ILE A 52 0.72 -10.67 -5.28
CA ILE A 52 1.17 -10.21 -3.95
C ILE A 52 1.28 -11.37 -2.96
N ALA A 53 0.36 -12.33 -3.01
CA ALA A 53 0.43 -13.54 -2.19
C ALA A 53 1.76 -14.27 -2.40
N GLU A 54 2.18 -14.43 -3.66
CA GLU A 54 3.44 -15.05 -4.04
C GLU A 54 4.66 -14.22 -3.59
N ARG A 55 4.67 -12.91 -3.85
CA ARG A 55 5.81 -12.04 -3.48
C ARG A 55 6.01 -11.88 -1.99
N CYS A 56 4.92 -11.83 -1.24
CA CYS A 56 4.95 -11.52 0.19
C CYS A 56 4.85 -12.76 1.09
N ASP A 57 4.73 -13.96 0.52
CA ASP A 57 4.48 -15.22 1.23
C ASP A 57 3.22 -15.11 2.13
N LEU A 58 2.09 -14.80 1.49
CA LEU A 58 0.79 -14.62 2.13
C LEU A 58 -0.25 -15.53 1.49
N SER A 59 -1.33 -15.83 2.21
CA SER A 59 -2.48 -16.45 1.56
C SER A 59 -3.16 -15.47 0.60
N PRO A 60 -3.75 -15.94 -0.52
CA PRO A 60 -4.45 -15.07 -1.47
C PRO A 60 -5.59 -14.25 -0.84
N SER A 61 -6.32 -14.83 0.12
CA SER A 61 -7.39 -14.14 0.85
C SER A 61 -6.86 -13.01 1.74
N TRP A 62 -5.69 -13.21 2.35
CA TRP A 62 -5.07 -12.20 3.19
C TRP A 62 -4.44 -11.08 2.36
N ALA A 63 -3.78 -11.42 1.24
CA ALA A 63 -3.26 -10.44 0.28
C ALA A 63 -4.40 -9.55 -0.26
N SER A 64 -5.53 -10.14 -0.66
CA SER A 64 -6.73 -9.40 -1.09
C SER A 64 -7.25 -8.44 -0.02
N SER A 65 -7.33 -8.90 1.23
CA SER A 65 -7.74 -8.07 2.37
C SER A 65 -6.78 -6.90 2.63
N LEU A 66 -5.47 -7.13 2.50
CA LEU A 66 -4.45 -6.09 2.69
C LEU A 66 -4.51 -5.04 1.58
N LEU A 67 -4.61 -5.47 0.32
CA LEU A 67 -4.74 -4.57 -0.83
C LEU A 67 -6.01 -3.72 -0.74
N LYS A 68 -7.15 -4.32 -0.34
CA LYS A 68 -8.39 -3.56 -0.09
C LYS A 68 -8.20 -2.49 0.99
N ARG A 69 -7.57 -2.82 2.13
CA ARG A 69 -7.30 -1.86 3.21
C ARG A 69 -6.35 -0.75 2.80
N LEU A 70 -5.37 -1.04 1.95
CA LEU A 70 -4.45 -0.04 1.40
C LEU A 70 -5.18 0.92 0.45
N ASN A 71 -6.10 0.39 -0.37
CA ASN A 71 -6.98 1.19 -1.22
C ASN A 71 -7.94 2.08 -0.40
N GLU A 72 -8.55 1.56 0.67
CA GLU A 72 -9.40 2.36 1.57
C GLU A 72 -8.65 3.52 2.25
N LYS A 73 -7.33 3.40 2.36
CA LYS A 73 -6.43 4.45 2.87
C LYS A 73 -5.78 5.28 1.75
N TYR A 74 -6.24 5.14 0.51
CA TYR A 74 -5.76 5.87 -0.68
C TYR A 74 -4.30 5.63 -1.09
N TYR A 75 -3.62 4.63 -0.53
CA TYR A 75 -2.26 4.26 -0.97
C TYR A 75 -2.26 3.52 -2.31
N LEU A 76 -3.38 2.88 -2.65
CA LEU A 76 -3.56 2.17 -3.91
C LEU A 76 -4.84 2.64 -4.60
N LYS A 77 -4.81 2.64 -5.93
CA LYS A 77 -6.00 2.62 -6.77
C LYS A 77 -6.43 1.18 -7.00
N ARG A 78 -7.73 0.98 -7.27
CA ARG A 78 -8.31 -0.32 -7.60
C ARG A 78 -9.30 -0.19 -8.74
N TRP A 79 -9.24 -1.10 -9.68
CA TRP A 79 -10.28 -1.27 -10.70
C TRP A 79 -10.56 -2.75 -10.94
N LEU A 80 -11.65 -2.99 -11.66
CA LEU A 80 -12.12 -4.32 -12.00
C LEU A 80 -11.70 -4.66 -13.42
N LEU A 81 -11.16 -5.86 -13.60
CA LEU A 81 -10.82 -6.44 -14.89
C LEU A 81 -11.71 -7.65 -15.15
N SER A 82 -12.46 -7.63 -16.24
CA SER A 82 -13.27 -8.76 -16.68
C SER A 82 -12.38 -9.80 -17.36
N LYS A 83 -12.40 -11.05 -16.89
CA LYS A 83 -11.65 -12.13 -17.54
C LYS A 83 -12.39 -12.60 -18.79
N LYS A 84 -11.64 -12.93 -19.86
CA LYS A 84 -12.20 -13.42 -21.14
C LYS A 84 -13.11 -14.66 -21.01
N GLY A 85 -12.93 -15.47 -19.96
CA GLY A 85 -13.74 -16.66 -19.67
C GLY A 85 -14.85 -16.46 -18.63
N GLY A 86 -15.17 -15.21 -18.28
CA GLY A 86 -16.07 -14.89 -17.18
C GLY A 86 -15.35 -14.76 -15.83
N GLY A 87 -16.00 -14.07 -14.90
CA GLY A 87 -15.41 -13.69 -13.63
C GLY A 87 -14.67 -12.36 -13.66
N VAL A 88 -14.34 -11.88 -12.46
CA VAL A 88 -13.76 -10.55 -12.24
C VAL A 88 -12.48 -10.67 -11.44
N GLU A 89 -11.48 -9.87 -11.79
CA GLU A 89 -10.24 -9.73 -11.05
C GLU A 89 -10.07 -8.28 -10.61
N PHE A 90 -9.54 -8.09 -9.42
CA PHE A 90 -9.19 -6.77 -8.95
C PHE A 90 -7.70 -6.53 -9.18
N VAL A 91 -7.41 -5.42 -9.82
CA VAL A 91 -6.06 -4.94 -10.11
C VAL A 91 -5.82 -3.68 -9.29
N TYR A 92 -4.59 -3.52 -8.82
CA TYR A 92 -4.17 -2.42 -7.97
C TYR A 92 -2.87 -1.81 -8.48
N CYS A 93 -2.71 -0.49 -8.30
CA CYS A 93 -1.44 0.22 -8.49
C CYS A 93 -1.25 1.31 -7.44
N ILE A 94 -0.03 1.78 -7.25
CA ILE A 94 0.28 2.88 -6.32
C ILE A 94 -0.39 4.18 -6.81
N THR A 95 -1.06 4.88 -5.90
CA THR A 95 -1.65 6.20 -6.18
C THR A 95 -0.57 7.27 -6.29
N TYR A 96 -0.63 8.12 -7.33
CA TYR A 96 0.27 9.28 -7.45
C TYR A 96 -0.41 10.59 -7.03
N LEU A 97 0.37 11.57 -6.57
CA LEU A 97 -0.14 12.90 -6.23
C LEU A 97 -0.81 13.62 -7.41
N ASN A 98 -0.40 13.31 -8.65
CA ASN A 98 -0.98 13.88 -9.86
C ASN A 98 -2.30 13.21 -10.28
N ASP A 99 -2.74 12.18 -9.55
CA ASP A 99 -3.96 11.45 -9.83
C ASP A 99 -5.18 11.92 -9.02
N MET A 100 -4.98 12.87 -8.11
CA MET A 100 -6.00 13.49 -7.25
C MET A 100 -6.25 14.93 -7.69
#